data_AF-M1ALI3-F1
#
_entry.id   AF-M1ALI3-F1
#
_cell.length_a   1.000
_cell.length_b   1.000
_cell.length_c   1.000
_cell.angle_alpha   90.00
_cell.angle_beta   90.00
_cell.angle_gamma   90.00
#
_symmetry.space_group_name_H-M   'P 1'
#
loop_
_entity.id
_entity.type
_entity.pdbx_description
1 polymer ?
#
loop_
_entity_poly.entity_id
_entity_poly.type
_entity_poly.pdbx_seq_one_letter_code
_entity_poly.pdbx_strand_id
1 'polypeptide(L)' 'MLHEYDLYKITLHMDAKDNGDLVCWTIEYERPNENTSELICLMEFLVGLTKAIDDHHVNMN' A
#
# COMPACT_ATOMS: atom_id res chain seq x y z
N MET A 1 -1.13 12.03 -10.59
CA MET A 1 -0.48 10.92 -9.86
C MET A 1 -1.01 9.58 -10.35
N LEU A 2 -1.96 8.88 -9.72
CA LEU A 2 -2.32 7.52 -10.19
C LEU A 2 -3.00 7.49 -11.58
N HIS A 3 -3.74 8.54 -11.92
CA HIS A 3 -4.41 8.68 -13.22
C HIS A 3 -3.47 8.85 -14.41
N GLU A 4 -2.17 9.06 -14.16
CA GLU A 4 -1.16 9.13 -15.22
C GLU A 4 -0.70 7.73 -15.66
N TYR A 5 -1.05 6.68 -14.91
CA TYR A 5 -0.63 5.30 -15.14
C TYR A 5 -1.76 4.49 -15.78
N ASP A 6 -1.58 4.10 -17.04
CA ASP A 6 -2.54 3.27 -17.76
C ASP A 6 -2.55 1.81 -17.28
N LEU A 7 -1.40 1.33 -16.79
CA LEU A 7 -1.24 -0.01 -16.25
C LEU A 7 -0.58 0.05 -14.87
N TYR A 8 -1.35 -0.33 -13.85
CA TYR A 8 -0.84 -0.57 -12.51
C TYR A 8 -1.61 -1.70 -11.84
N LYS A 9 -0.94 -2.35 -10.88
CA LYS A 9 -1.50 -3.42 -10.06
C LYS A 9 -1.02 -3.24 -8.63
N ILE A 10 -1.95 -3.30 -7.70
CA ILE A 10 -1.67 -3.19 -6.27
C ILE A 10 -2.04 -4.53 -5.64
N THR A 11 -1.08 -5.14 -4.95
CA THR A 11 -1.28 -6.41 -4.25
C THR A 11 -1.06 -6.21 -2.76
N LEU A 12 -2.00 -6.71 -1.96
CA LEU A 12 -1.87 -6.84 -0.51
C LEU A 12 -1.61 -8.30 -0.18
N HIS A 13 -0.52 -8.57 0.53
CA HIS A 13 -0.23 -9.88 1.10
C HIS A 13 -0.21 -9.76 2.63
N MET A 14 -0.91 -10.66 3.30
CA MET A 14 -0.91 -10.76 4.76
C MET A 14 -0.39 -12.12 5.17
N ASP A 15 0.56 -12.12 6.09
CA ASP A 15 1.16 -13.32 6.68
C ASP A 15 0.93 -13.26 8.19
N ALA A 16 -0.05 -14.04 8.66
CA ALA A 16 -0.42 -14.09 10.06
C ALA A 16 0.57 -14.97 10.82
N LYS A 17 1.27 -14.37 11.79
CA LYS A 17 2.26 -15.06 12.63
C LYS A 17 1.88 -14.95 14.10
N ASP A 18 2.34 -15.91 14.89
CA ASP A 18 2.10 -15.96 16.34
C ASP A 18 2.53 -14.69 17.10
N ASN A 19 3.35 -13.82 16.50
CA ASN A 19 3.91 -12.63 17.12
C ASN A 19 3.50 -11.30 16.44
N GLY A 20 2.39 -11.32 15.67
CA GLY A 20 1.84 -10.19 14.94
C GLY A 20 1.71 -10.46 13.44
N ASP A 21 0.72 -9.83 12.82
CA ASP A 21 0.45 -9.98 11.39
C ASP A 21 1.41 -9.09 10.58
N LEU A 22 2.05 -9.68 9.56
CA LEU A 22 2.86 -8.92 8.61
C LEU A 22 2.00 -8.54 7.41
N VAL A 23 1.88 -7.23 7.17
CA VAL A 23 1.18 -6.67 6.02
C VAL A 23 2.19 -6.13 5.01
N CYS A 24 2.17 -6.68 3.79
CA CYS A 24 3.02 -6.29 2.68
C CYS A 24 2.19 -5.73 1.52
N TRP A 25 2.44 -4.47 1.16
CA TRP A 25 1.89 -3.85 -0.04
C TRP A 25 2.94 -3.88 -1.16
N THR A 26 2.53 -4.31 -2.36
CA THR A 26 3.34 -4.24 -3.58
C THR A 26 2.57 -3.43 -4.63
N ILE A 27 3.23 -2.43 -5.20
CA ILE A 27 2.71 -1.65 -6.34
C ILE A 27 3.58 -1.97 -7.55
N GLU A 28 3.00 -2.64 -8.53
CA GLU A 28 3.60 -2.93 -9.82
C GLU A 28 3.01 -1.93 -10.84
N TYR A 29 3.85 -1.19 -11.55
CA TYR A 29 3.38 -0.16 -12.48
C TYR A 29 4.39 0.11 -13.59
N GLU A 30 3.90 0.57 -14.74
CA GLU A 30 4.73 1.01 -15.85
C GLU A 30 4.77 2.54 -15.89
N ARG A 31 5.97 3.13 -15.92
CA ARG A 31 6.07 4.60 -16.02
C ARG A 31 5.71 5.04 -17.43
N PRO A 32 4.77 5.99 -17.59
CA PRO A 32 4.45 6.57 -18.89
C PRO A 32 5.65 7.25 -19.56
N ASN A 33 6.53 7.86 -18.75
CA ASN A 33 7.80 8.46 -19.17
C ASN A 33 8.72 8.69 -17.96
N GLU A 34 9.97 9.10 -18.21
CA GLU A 34 10.99 9.34 -17.17
C GLU A 34 10.66 10.50 -16.22
N ASN A 35 9.77 11.42 -16.62
CA ASN A 35 9.40 12.57 -15.78
C ASN A 35 8.20 12.27 -14.86
N THR A 36 7.54 11.11 -15.03
CA THR A 36 6.44 10.72 -14.14
C THR A 36 6.98 10.38 -12.76
N SER A 37 6.42 11.05 -11.74
CA SER A 37 6.84 10.89 -10.34
C SER A 37 6.56 9.49 -9.81
N GLU A 38 7.46 8.95 -8.98
CA GLU A 38 7.25 7.66 -8.31
C GLU A 38 5.91 7.58 -7.55
N LEU A 39 5.33 6.39 -7.45
CA LEU A 39 4.12 6.15 -6.65
C LEU A 39 4.39 6.04 -5.13
N ILE A 40 5.48 6.64 -4.64
CA ILE A 40 5.87 6.61 -3.22
C ILE A 40 4.78 7.20 -2.33
N CYS A 41 4.18 8.34 -2.71
CA CYS A 41 3.11 8.95 -1.92
C CYS A 41 1.87 8.03 -1.79
N LEU A 42 1.58 7.21 -2.81
CA LEU A 42 0.52 6.20 -2.71
C LEU A 42 0.92 5.08 -1.75
N MET A 43 2.17 4.63 -1.77
CA MET A 43 2.65 3.63 -0.81
C MET A 43 2.56 4.15 0.63
N GLU A 44 2.96 5.39 0.88
CA GLU A 44 2.81 6.04 2.20
C GLU A 44 1.36 6.10 2.65
N PHE A 45 0.45 6.45 1.74
CA PHE A 45 -0.99 6.43 2.01
C PHE A 45 -1.49 5.03 2.38
N LEU A 46 -1.12 3.98 1.63
CA LEU A 46 -1.54 2.60 1.91
C LEU A 46 -1.04 2.13 3.28
N VAL A 47 0.21 2.42 3.63
CA VAL A 47 0.77 2.12 4.95
C VAL A 47 0.03 2.88 6.06
N GLY A 48 -0.25 4.17 5.86
CA GLY A 48 -1.03 4.97 6.80
C GLY A 48 -2.45 4.44 7.01
N LEU A 49 -3.11 4.05 5.92
CA LEU A 49 -4.43 3.43 5.94
C LEU A 49 -4.41 2.11 6.74
N THR A 50 -3.44 1.23 6.49
CA THR A 50 -3.30 -0.03 7.23
C THR A 50 -3.12 0.21 8.72
N LYS A 51 -2.27 1.17 9.12
CA LYS A 51 -2.09 1.52 10.54
C LYS A 51 -3.36 2.06 11.18
N ALA A 52 -4.10 2.92 10.49
CA ALA A 52 -5.37 3.45 11.02
C ALA A 52 -6.43 2.35 11.20
N ILE A 53 -6.46 1.35 10.31
CA ILE A 53 -7.33 0.18 10.44
C ILE A 53 -6.91 -0.67 11.64
N ASP A 54 -5.60 -0.92 11.81
CA ASP A 54 -5.05 -1.68 12.94
C ASP A 54 -5.35 -0.99 14.28
N ASP A 55 -5.07 0.31 14.38
CA ASP A 55 -5.39 1.14 15.55
C ASP A 55 -6.89 1.11 15.88
N HIS A 56 -7.76 1.16 14.86
CA HIS A 56 -9.19 1.05 15.08
C HIS A 56 -9.58 -0.34 15.59
N HIS A 57 -9.02 -1.41 15.01
CA HIS A 57 -9.32 -2.77 15.41
C HIS A 57 -8.89 -3.07 16.85
N VAL A 58 -7.72 -2.57 17.27
CA VAL A 58 -7.22 -2.70 18.64
C VAL A 58 -8.10 -1.94 19.63
N ASN A 59 -8.61 -0.75 19.27
CA ASN A 59 -9.45 0.07 20.15
C ASN A 59 -10.93 -0.39 20.26
N MET A 60 -11.34 -1.42 19.51
CA MET A 60 -12.69 -1.99 19.59
C MET A 60 -12.81 -3.25 20.44
N ASN A 61 -11.68 -3.81 20.89
CA ASN A 61 -11.60 -4.99 21.78
C ASN A 61 -11.23 -4.57 23.21
#